data_AF-A0A1B0GAU5-F1
#
_entry.id   AF-A0A1B0GAU5-F1
#
_cell.length_a   1.000
_cell.length_b   1.000
_cell.length_c   1.000
_cell.angle_alpha   90.00
_cell.angle_beta   90.00
_cell.angle_gamma   90.00
#
_symmetry.space_group_name_H-M   'P 1'
#
loop_
_entity.id
_entity.type
_entity.pdbx_description
1 polymer ?
#
loop_
_entity_poly.entity_id
_entity_poly.type
_entity_poly.pdbx_seq_one_letter_code
_entity_poly.pdbx_strand_id
1 'polypeptide(L)'
;MSNTKYEITNSSKVTNCLPNEPNECIYLEEFKTFLRELSRSLGDNVLDNGTELRNCVTRGNNETYPVTEGEELQAEILMQIWQQLHVKQCPEHFKMALLKLVLEQIYGELKNAKIRDQLQIMRLSIGDTDAVNVCYDLLKLQKFINQWVDKTLLHLSDNSKEENLKTYADCFNKSDKTSNAFSYTEFHIKNKPRKMEDRHTCMPRFSEMLNIKDMYSFYGVFDGHSGSLAATYAANQLPYLISQQLKRRPDVQSQSDCDFYREAFETAFLQADQNFAQKSICSGTTAVCALLKYNAEQIQHLYIAWVGDSKALLVSPTMQLQLVKAHKPDNIDERKRIESLEIGGAVMFVQGQWRVNGIINVSRSIGDSSVKAVIAEPDFVDIPLQATHDFLLLGSDGLWDHVGEKHIVQTVYKGLDDNEQSLEDIPKHLIELAKQGDSQDNITVILVLLKDRSKINENYKKYQEK
;
A
#
# COMPACT_ATOMS: atom_id res chain seq x y z
N MET A 1 44.43 20.12 -34.16
CA MET A 1 43.63 18.89 -34.29
C MET A 1 42.72 18.84 -33.06
N SER A 2 41.73 19.74 -33.06
CA SER A 2 40.30 19.49 -33.30
C SER A 2 39.56 19.24 -31.99
N ASN A 3 39.35 20.35 -31.28
CA ASN A 3 38.26 20.57 -30.34
C ASN A 3 36.94 20.41 -31.10
N THR A 4 36.16 19.38 -30.77
CA THR A 4 34.75 19.34 -31.18
C THR A 4 33.92 19.78 -29.99
N LYS A 5 33.54 21.05 -30.01
CA LYS A 5 32.42 21.60 -29.24
C LYS A 5 31.19 20.76 -29.57
N TYR A 6 30.57 20.14 -28.57
CA TYR A 6 29.16 19.79 -28.69
C TYR A 6 28.39 21.11 -28.56
N GLU A 7 27.99 21.63 -29.71
CA GLU A 7 26.97 22.66 -29.81
C GLU A 7 25.68 22.11 -29.18
N ILE A 8 25.28 22.74 -28.08
CA ILE A 8 23.91 22.65 -27.56
C ILE A 8 23.05 23.37 -28.58
N THR A 9 22.55 22.62 -29.55
CA THR A 9 21.47 23.07 -30.42
C THR A 9 20.20 23.14 -29.57
N ASN A 10 19.59 24.32 -29.54
CA ASN A 10 18.30 24.60 -28.92
C ASN A 10 17.26 23.53 -29.28
N SER A 11 16.99 22.57 -28.40
CA SER A 11 15.78 21.75 -28.48
C SER A 11 14.65 22.47 -27.75
N SER A 12 13.70 22.97 -28.54
CA SER A 12 12.27 23.05 -28.24
C SER A 12 11.86 22.87 -26.77
N LYS A 13 11.41 23.98 -26.19
CA LYS A 13 10.84 24.15 -24.83
C LYS A 13 9.89 23.02 -24.45
N VAL A 14 10.35 22.13 -23.62
CA VAL A 14 9.54 21.11 -22.97
C VAL A 14 8.77 21.79 -21.82
N THR A 15 7.43 21.80 -21.82
CA THR A 15 6.62 22.45 -20.76
C THR A 15 5.72 21.48 -19.99
N ASN A 16 5.38 21.84 -18.75
CA ASN A 16 4.54 21.08 -17.80
C ASN A 16 3.05 21.00 -18.21
N CYS A 17 2.78 20.84 -19.51
CA CYS A 17 1.46 20.62 -20.09
C CYS A 17 0.53 21.83 -19.88
N LEU A 18 0.75 22.89 -20.66
CA LEU A 18 -0.24 23.96 -20.84
C LEU A 18 -1.13 23.62 -22.04
N PRO A 19 -2.46 23.72 -21.92
CA PRO A 19 -3.41 23.31 -22.96
C PRO A 19 -3.33 24.10 -24.29
N ASN A 20 -2.42 25.08 -24.41
CA ASN A 20 -2.27 25.99 -25.55
C ASN A 20 -0.81 26.16 -26.03
N GLU A 21 0.14 25.31 -25.61
CA GLU A 21 1.51 25.36 -26.15
C GLU A 21 1.75 24.29 -27.23
N PRO A 22 2.52 24.59 -28.29
CA PRO A 22 2.77 23.69 -29.42
C PRO A 22 3.78 22.57 -29.11
N ASN A 23 4.27 22.47 -27.88
CA ASN A 23 5.28 21.49 -27.49
C ASN A 23 4.62 20.24 -26.86
N GLU A 24 5.21 19.09 -27.13
CA GLU A 24 4.74 17.81 -26.63
C GLU A 24 4.86 17.75 -25.09
N CYS A 25 3.81 17.30 -24.42
CA CYS A 25 3.72 17.24 -22.96
C CYS A 25 4.76 16.24 -22.41
N ILE A 26 5.57 16.65 -21.42
CA ILE A 26 6.63 15.82 -20.80
C ILE A 26 6.11 14.42 -20.44
N TYR A 27 4.95 14.39 -19.78
CA TYR A 27 4.36 13.15 -19.32
C TYR A 27 4.00 12.22 -20.47
N LEU A 28 3.60 12.77 -21.62
CA LEU A 28 3.31 11.97 -22.81
C LEU A 28 4.59 11.36 -23.40
N GLU A 29 5.69 12.11 -23.46
CA GLU A 29 6.98 11.57 -23.93
C GLU A 29 7.56 10.53 -22.96
N GLU A 30 7.43 10.75 -21.65
CA GLU A 30 7.78 9.77 -20.62
C GLU A 30 6.98 8.48 -20.83
N PHE A 31 5.67 8.58 -21.05
CA PHE A 31 4.82 7.42 -21.28
C PHE A 31 5.13 6.69 -22.59
N LYS A 32 5.39 7.40 -23.68
CA LYS A 32 5.83 6.77 -24.94
C LYS A 32 7.17 6.06 -24.78
N THR A 33 8.10 6.65 -24.03
CA THR A 33 9.41 6.04 -23.75
C THR A 33 9.23 4.76 -22.95
N PHE A 34 8.43 4.82 -21.89
CA PHE A 34 8.02 3.64 -21.10
C PHE A 34 7.43 2.53 -21.97
N LEU A 35 6.46 2.84 -22.84
CA LEU A 35 5.84 1.85 -23.74
C LEU A 35 6.85 1.24 -24.73
N ARG A 36 7.79 2.04 -25.26
CA ARG A 36 8.85 1.55 -26.16
C ARG A 36 9.81 0.60 -25.43
N GLU A 37 10.20 0.92 -24.21
CA GLU A 37 11.06 0.06 -23.39
C GLU A 37 10.36 -1.25 -23.01
N LEU A 38 9.08 -1.17 -22.65
CA LEU A 38 8.27 -2.35 -22.35
C LEU A 38 8.19 -3.29 -23.56
N SER A 39 7.91 -2.76 -24.76
CA SER A 39 7.82 -3.58 -25.98
C SER A 39 9.15 -4.21 -26.38
N ARG A 40 10.29 -3.54 -26.10
CA ARG A 40 11.62 -4.14 -26.28
C ARG A 40 11.85 -5.29 -25.30
N SER A 41 11.56 -5.09 -24.02
CA SER A 41 11.74 -6.13 -23.00
C SER A 41 10.90 -7.38 -23.29
N LEU A 42 9.69 -7.20 -23.81
CA LEU A 42 8.80 -8.31 -24.19
C LEU A 42 9.22 -8.97 -25.51
N GLY A 43 9.84 -8.24 -26.44
CA GLY A 43 10.41 -8.78 -27.67
C GLY A 43 11.68 -9.62 -27.43
N ASP A 44 12.53 -9.20 -26.50
CA ASP A 44 13.77 -9.92 -26.14
C ASP A 44 13.50 -11.21 -25.35
N ASN A 45 12.41 -11.27 -24.57
CA ASN A 45 11.95 -12.50 -23.90
C ASN A 45 11.49 -13.62 -24.86
N VAL A 46 11.36 -13.34 -26.16
CA VAL A 46 11.10 -14.37 -27.19
C VAL A 46 12.41 -15.03 -27.68
N LEU A 47 13.58 -14.41 -27.43
CA LEU A 47 14.89 -14.91 -27.84
C LEU A 47 15.71 -15.51 -26.68
N ASP A 48 15.35 -15.24 -25.43
CA ASP A 48 16.03 -15.76 -24.24
C ASP A 48 15.06 -16.58 -23.36
N ASN A 49 15.02 -17.89 -23.60
CA ASN A 49 14.45 -18.85 -22.64
C ASN A 49 15.37 -18.94 -21.42
N GLY A 50 15.34 -17.93 -20.53
CA GLY A 50 15.98 -18.08 -19.23
C GLY A 50 16.57 -16.86 -18.57
N THR A 51 15.84 -15.75 -18.45
CA THR A 51 16.18 -14.77 -17.41
C THR A 51 14.92 -14.24 -16.69
N GLU A 52 14.67 -14.78 -15.50
CA GLU A 52 13.65 -14.29 -14.57
C GLU A 52 13.91 -12.82 -14.23
N LEU A 53 13.04 -11.93 -14.74
CA LEU A 53 12.79 -10.63 -14.13
C LEU A 53 12.50 -10.88 -12.64
N ARG A 54 13.30 -10.24 -11.76
CA ARG A 54 13.26 -10.37 -10.31
C ARG A 54 11.88 -10.00 -9.76
N ASN A 55 10.99 -10.96 -9.78
CA ASN A 55 9.83 -11.00 -8.94
C ASN A 55 10.34 -11.04 -7.49
N CYS A 56 9.83 -10.18 -6.62
CA CYS A 56 9.72 -10.49 -5.19
C CYS A 56 8.65 -11.59 -4.95
N VAL A 57 8.62 -12.59 -5.84
CA VAL A 57 8.02 -13.89 -5.59
C VAL A 57 9.21 -14.81 -5.44
N THR A 58 9.68 -14.96 -4.20
CA THR A 58 10.63 -16.01 -3.87
C THR A 58 10.09 -17.32 -4.42
N ARG A 59 10.85 -17.95 -5.35
CA ARG A 59 10.59 -19.29 -5.87
C ARG A 59 10.17 -20.22 -4.72
N GLY A 60 8.96 -20.77 -4.80
CA GLY A 60 8.58 -21.98 -4.06
C GLY A 60 7.53 -21.89 -2.94
N ASN A 61 6.46 -21.10 -3.07
CA ASN A 61 5.32 -21.23 -2.14
C ASN A 61 4.01 -21.46 -2.90
N ASN A 62 3.42 -22.65 -2.74
CA ASN A 62 2.02 -22.97 -3.10
C ASN A 62 1.01 -22.29 -2.15
N GLU A 63 1.43 -21.26 -1.42
CA GLU A 63 0.61 -20.53 -0.46
C GLU A 63 -0.33 -19.62 -1.25
N THR A 64 -1.64 -19.89 -1.15
CA THR A 64 -2.71 -19.15 -1.80
C THR A 64 -3.96 -19.21 -0.92
N TYR A 65 -4.95 -18.37 -1.20
CA TYR A 65 -6.28 -18.45 -0.59
C TYR A 65 -7.38 -18.39 -1.67
N PRO A 66 -8.53 -19.04 -1.45
CA PRO A 66 -9.67 -18.93 -2.34
C PRO A 66 -10.30 -17.55 -2.22
N VAL A 67 -10.56 -16.90 -3.36
CA VAL A 67 -11.16 -15.56 -3.42
C VAL A 67 -12.67 -15.68 -3.59
N THR A 68 -13.46 -15.12 -2.67
CA THR A 68 -14.92 -15.17 -2.75
C THR A 68 -15.45 -14.16 -3.77
N GLU A 69 -16.56 -14.48 -4.42
CA GLU A 69 -17.29 -13.53 -5.27
C GLU A 69 -17.78 -12.34 -4.44
N GLY A 70 -17.85 -11.15 -5.05
CA GLY A 70 -18.37 -9.95 -4.41
C GLY A 70 -17.27 -8.94 -4.07
N GLU A 71 -17.21 -8.50 -2.82
CA GLU A 71 -16.26 -7.49 -2.35
C GLU A 71 -14.81 -7.98 -2.46
N GLU A 72 -14.55 -9.24 -2.08
CA GLU A 72 -13.20 -9.79 -2.06
C GLU A 72 -12.57 -9.86 -3.46
N LEU A 73 -13.33 -10.37 -4.45
CA LEU A 73 -12.91 -10.38 -5.86
C LEU A 73 -12.64 -8.98 -6.40
N GLN A 74 -13.46 -8.00 -6.05
CA GLN A 74 -13.28 -6.61 -6.51
C GLN A 74 -11.99 -6.00 -5.97
N ALA A 75 -11.72 -6.22 -4.68
CA ALA A 75 -10.48 -5.80 -4.04
C ALA A 75 -9.25 -6.46 -4.70
N GLU A 76 -9.27 -7.78 -4.91
CA GLU A 76 -8.15 -8.50 -5.54
C GLU A 76 -7.86 -8.02 -6.96
N ILE A 77 -8.89 -7.82 -7.79
CA ILE A 77 -8.72 -7.32 -9.16
C ILE A 77 -8.09 -5.92 -9.15
N LEU A 78 -8.67 -5.00 -8.37
CA LEU A 78 -8.21 -3.61 -8.33
C LEU A 78 -6.77 -3.52 -7.82
N MET A 79 -6.47 -4.20 -6.73
CA MET A 79 -5.15 -4.16 -6.10
C MET A 79 -4.09 -4.84 -6.96
N GLN A 80 -4.43 -5.95 -7.62
CA GLN A 80 -3.51 -6.61 -8.55
C GLN A 80 -3.16 -5.70 -9.74
N ILE A 81 -4.14 -5.03 -10.36
CA ILE A 81 -3.86 -4.10 -11.47
C ILE A 81 -2.96 -2.96 -10.99
N TRP A 82 -3.30 -2.35 -9.85
CA TRP A 82 -2.52 -1.25 -9.28
C TRP A 82 -1.07 -1.65 -9.00
N GLN A 83 -0.87 -2.78 -8.33
CA GLN A 83 0.46 -3.32 -8.03
C GLN A 83 1.26 -3.63 -9.30
N GLN A 84 0.63 -4.19 -10.34
CA GLN A 84 1.32 -4.46 -11.61
C GLN A 84 1.76 -3.18 -12.33
N LEU A 85 0.91 -2.15 -12.36
CA LEU A 85 1.29 -0.86 -12.93
C LEU A 85 2.44 -0.21 -12.15
N HIS A 86 2.43 -0.33 -10.83
CA HIS A 86 3.51 0.16 -9.97
C HIS A 86 4.83 -0.60 -10.21
N VAL A 87 4.82 -1.94 -10.19
CA VAL A 87 6.02 -2.78 -10.40
C VAL A 87 6.65 -2.55 -11.77
N LYS A 88 5.83 -2.30 -12.80
CA LYS A 88 6.31 -1.96 -14.14
C LYS A 88 6.86 -0.53 -14.25
N GLN A 89 6.80 0.26 -13.19
CA GLN A 89 7.18 1.68 -13.18
C GLN A 89 6.40 2.49 -14.22
N CYS A 90 5.10 2.18 -14.37
CA CYS A 90 4.21 2.98 -15.22
C CYS A 90 4.24 4.44 -14.74
N PRO A 91 4.36 5.44 -15.63
CA PRO A 91 4.32 6.85 -15.25
C PRO A 91 3.04 7.22 -14.48
N GLU A 92 3.20 7.98 -13.40
CA GLU A 92 2.14 8.26 -12.42
C GLU A 92 0.90 8.89 -13.06
N HIS A 93 1.10 9.83 -14.00
CA HIS A 93 0.05 10.57 -14.70
C HIS A 93 -0.85 9.74 -15.62
N PHE A 94 -0.54 8.45 -15.80
CA PHE A 94 -1.30 7.52 -16.63
C PHE A 94 -1.88 6.35 -15.83
N LYS A 95 -1.36 6.07 -14.62
CA LYS A 95 -1.75 4.90 -13.83
C LYS A 95 -3.25 4.83 -13.58
N MET A 96 -3.88 5.98 -13.26
CA MET A 96 -5.32 6.02 -12.95
C MET A 96 -6.20 5.72 -14.16
N ALA A 97 -5.90 6.32 -15.31
CA ALA A 97 -6.67 6.07 -16.53
C ALA A 97 -6.50 4.62 -17.01
N LEU A 98 -5.28 4.07 -16.90
CA LEU A 98 -5.00 2.68 -17.24
C LEU A 98 -5.66 1.70 -16.27
N LEU A 99 -5.66 1.99 -14.97
CA LEU A 99 -6.38 1.20 -13.97
C LEU A 99 -7.86 1.10 -14.34
N LYS A 100 -8.52 2.24 -14.62
CA LYS A 100 -9.93 2.29 -15.02
C LYS A 100 -10.18 1.50 -16.31
N LEU A 101 -9.33 1.66 -17.32
CA LEU A 101 -9.43 0.94 -18.60
C LEU A 101 -9.32 -0.58 -18.41
N VAL A 102 -8.32 -1.04 -17.67
CA VAL A 102 -8.07 -2.47 -17.46
C VAL A 102 -9.16 -3.09 -16.58
N LEU A 103 -9.65 -2.36 -15.57
CA LEU A 103 -10.80 -2.79 -14.76
C LEU A 103 -12.03 -3.04 -15.64
N GLU A 104 -12.38 -2.10 -16.52
CA GLU A 104 -13.53 -2.24 -17.42
C GLU A 104 -13.40 -3.47 -18.32
N GLN A 105 -12.21 -3.69 -18.89
CA GLN A 105 -11.93 -4.85 -19.74
C GLN A 105 -12.04 -6.17 -18.98
N ILE A 106 -11.43 -6.27 -17.80
CA ILE A 106 -11.47 -7.47 -16.97
C ILE A 106 -12.91 -7.79 -16.54
N TYR A 107 -13.68 -6.81 -16.07
CA TYR A 107 -15.09 -7.05 -15.74
C TYR A 107 -15.94 -7.40 -16.97
N GLY A 108 -15.58 -6.90 -18.15
CA GLY A 108 -16.16 -7.33 -19.43
C GLY A 108 -15.96 -8.82 -19.68
N GLU A 109 -14.73 -9.30 -19.54
CA GLU A 109 -14.38 -10.71 -19.75
C GLU A 109 -14.97 -11.64 -18.69
N LEU A 110 -15.01 -11.20 -17.43
CA LEU A 110 -15.60 -11.98 -16.35
C LEU A 110 -17.12 -12.17 -16.50
N LYS A 111 -17.81 -11.48 -17.43
CA LYS A 111 -19.20 -11.81 -17.79
C LYS A 111 -19.31 -13.14 -18.55
N ASN A 112 -18.23 -13.63 -19.16
CA ASN A 112 -18.21 -14.90 -19.86
C ASN A 112 -18.08 -16.07 -18.88
N ALA A 113 -19.13 -16.89 -18.79
CA ALA A 113 -19.16 -18.05 -17.89
C ALA A 113 -17.98 -19.00 -18.09
N LYS A 114 -17.55 -19.24 -19.34
CA LYS A 114 -16.40 -20.13 -19.62
C LYS A 114 -15.09 -19.61 -19.03
N ILE A 115 -14.91 -18.29 -19.00
CA ILE A 115 -13.72 -17.68 -18.39
C ILE A 115 -13.79 -17.82 -16.88
N ARG A 116 -14.96 -17.55 -16.27
CA ARG A 116 -15.16 -17.74 -14.82
C ARG A 116 -14.86 -19.19 -14.42
N ASP A 117 -15.41 -20.17 -15.14
CA ASP A 117 -15.20 -21.60 -14.85
C ASP A 117 -13.72 -22.00 -14.88
N GLN A 118 -12.89 -21.36 -15.73
CA GLN A 118 -11.46 -21.63 -15.80
C GLN A 118 -10.70 -21.09 -14.58
N LEU A 119 -11.13 -19.94 -14.07
CA LEU A 119 -10.50 -19.25 -12.93
C LEU A 119 -11.02 -19.77 -11.58
N GLN A 120 -12.22 -20.32 -11.56
CA GLN A 120 -12.89 -20.78 -10.34
C GLN A 120 -12.41 -22.17 -9.90
N ILE A 121 -12.60 -22.41 -8.60
CA ILE A 121 -12.40 -23.66 -7.88
C ILE A 121 -13.60 -23.90 -6.97
N MET A 122 -13.97 -25.16 -6.80
CA MET A 122 -15.05 -25.56 -5.89
C MET A 122 -14.47 -25.89 -4.51
N ARG A 123 -15.10 -25.39 -3.45
CA ARG A 123 -14.73 -25.71 -2.07
C ARG A 123 -15.97 -26.09 -1.25
N LEU A 124 -15.84 -27.12 -0.42
CA LEU A 124 -16.86 -27.46 0.58
C LEU A 124 -16.95 -26.34 1.62
N SER A 125 -18.17 -25.91 1.94
CA SER A 125 -18.40 -24.96 3.02
C SER A 125 -18.07 -25.60 4.37
N ILE A 126 -17.44 -24.83 5.25
CA ILE A 126 -17.11 -25.29 6.59
C ILE A 126 -18.39 -25.17 7.44
N GLY A 127 -18.93 -26.31 7.89
CA GLY A 127 -20.05 -26.35 8.83
C GLY A 127 -21.41 -26.75 8.26
N ASP A 128 -21.53 -26.91 6.93
CA ASP A 128 -22.74 -27.41 6.28
C ASP A 128 -22.35 -28.48 5.25
N THR A 129 -22.79 -29.72 5.45
CA THR A 129 -22.20 -30.90 4.78
C THR A 129 -22.44 -31.00 3.28
N ASP A 130 -23.24 -30.09 2.69
CA ASP A 130 -23.64 -30.15 1.27
C ASP A 130 -23.50 -28.83 0.49
N ALA A 131 -23.11 -27.71 1.12
CA ALA A 131 -22.98 -26.42 0.43
C ALA A 131 -21.59 -26.26 -0.21
N VAL A 132 -21.50 -26.36 -1.54
CA VAL A 132 -20.26 -26.05 -2.28
C VAL A 132 -20.24 -24.56 -2.63
N ASN A 133 -19.25 -23.84 -2.11
CA ASN A 133 -18.99 -22.45 -2.51
C ASN A 133 -18.03 -22.44 -3.71
N VAL A 134 -18.41 -21.68 -4.74
CA VAL A 134 -17.57 -21.42 -5.90
C VAL A 134 -16.73 -20.18 -5.59
N CYS A 135 -15.42 -20.35 -5.57
CA CYS A 135 -14.45 -19.28 -5.32
C CYS A 135 -13.48 -19.18 -6.51
N TYR A 136 -12.77 -18.07 -6.65
CA TYR A 136 -11.67 -17.94 -7.59
C TYR A 136 -10.38 -18.48 -6.99
N ASP A 137 -9.57 -19.16 -7.80
CA ASP A 137 -8.18 -19.44 -7.46
C ASP A 137 -7.37 -18.15 -7.63
N LEU A 138 -6.78 -17.66 -6.54
CA LEU A 138 -6.05 -16.39 -6.55
C LEU A 138 -4.91 -16.38 -7.57
N LEU A 139 -4.15 -17.48 -7.72
CA LEU A 139 -3.01 -17.52 -8.63
C LEU A 139 -3.47 -17.51 -10.09
N LYS A 140 -4.54 -18.23 -10.42
CA LYS A 140 -5.14 -18.16 -11.76
C LYS A 140 -5.67 -16.76 -12.04
N LEU A 141 -6.37 -16.17 -11.07
CA LEU A 141 -6.92 -14.82 -11.17
C LEU A 141 -5.82 -13.77 -11.40
N GLN A 142 -4.76 -13.80 -10.60
CA GLN A 142 -3.61 -12.90 -10.74
C GLN A 142 -2.93 -13.06 -12.10
N LYS A 143 -2.71 -14.29 -12.56
CA LYS A 143 -2.16 -14.54 -13.91
C LYS A 143 -3.05 -13.96 -15.01
N PHE A 144 -4.36 -14.16 -14.90
CA PHE A 144 -5.34 -13.61 -15.84
C PHE A 144 -5.31 -12.08 -15.87
N ILE A 145 -5.30 -11.43 -14.70
CA ILE A 145 -5.22 -9.97 -14.59
C ILE A 145 -3.92 -9.44 -15.20
N ASN A 146 -2.78 -10.05 -14.88
CA ASN A 146 -1.47 -9.65 -15.40
C ASN A 146 -1.42 -9.72 -16.93
N GLN A 147 -1.98 -10.78 -17.52
CA GLN A 147 -2.08 -10.93 -18.97
C GLN A 147 -2.89 -9.78 -19.61
N TRP A 148 -3.95 -9.31 -18.95
CA TRP A 148 -4.74 -8.18 -19.44
C TRP A 148 -4.02 -6.85 -19.28
N VAL A 149 -3.31 -6.62 -18.18
CA VAL A 149 -2.44 -5.45 -18.03
C VAL A 149 -1.40 -5.41 -19.15
N ASP A 150 -0.69 -6.51 -19.38
CA ASP A 150 0.34 -6.62 -20.43
C ASP A 150 -0.25 -6.43 -21.82
N LYS A 151 -1.39 -7.07 -22.11
CA LYS A 151 -2.11 -6.94 -23.38
C LYS A 151 -2.51 -5.49 -23.65
N THR A 152 -2.98 -4.77 -22.64
CA THR A 152 -3.41 -3.37 -22.78
C THR A 152 -2.21 -2.46 -23.00
N LEU A 153 -1.13 -2.63 -22.24
CA LEU A 153 0.10 -1.85 -22.44
C LEU A 153 0.71 -2.11 -23.83
N LEU A 154 0.78 -3.38 -24.26
CA LEU A 154 1.22 -3.74 -25.61
C LEU A 154 0.33 -3.12 -26.69
N HIS A 155 -0.99 -3.15 -26.51
CA HIS A 155 -1.92 -2.53 -27.45
C HIS A 155 -1.72 -1.02 -27.58
N LEU A 156 -1.41 -0.34 -26.47
CA LEU A 156 -1.11 1.09 -26.47
C LEU A 156 0.27 1.42 -27.06
N SER A 157 1.20 0.46 -27.10
CA SER A 157 2.51 0.63 -27.73
C SER A 157 2.48 0.64 -29.27
N ASP A 158 1.36 0.24 -29.88
CA ASP A 158 1.17 0.31 -31.33
C ASP A 158 1.09 1.77 -31.80
N ASN A 159 1.90 2.12 -32.81
CA ASN A 159 1.93 3.44 -33.44
C ASN A 159 0.54 3.90 -33.91
N SER A 160 -0.37 2.97 -34.25
CA SER A 160 -1.76 3.29 -34.62
C SER A 160 -2.58 3.93 -33.49
N LYS A 161 -2.10 3.85 -32.24
CA LYS A 161 -2.75 4.39 -31.03
C LYS A 161 -2.08 5.64 -30.48
N GLU A 162 -0.97 6.07 -31.04
CA GLU A 162 -0.16 7.17 -30.51
C GLU A 162 -0.97 8.46 -30.33
N GLU A 163 -1.85 8.78 -31.28
CA GLU A 163 -2.72 9.97 -31.21
C GLU A 163 -3.71 9.96 -30.04
N ASN A 164 -4.06 8.76 -29.53
CA ASN A 164 -5.01 8.58 -28.44
C ASN A 164 -4.31 8.49 -27.07
N LEU A 165 -2.99 8.37 -27.00
CA LEU A 165 -2.29 8.25 -25.71
C LEU A 165 -2.54 9.46 -24.80
N LYS A 166 -2.65 10.65 -25.40
CA LYS A 166 -2.98 11.90 -24.67
C LYS A 166 -4.31 11.84 -23.91
N THR A 167 -5.27 10.99 -24.30
CA THR A 167 -6.56 10.89 -23.60
C THR A 167 -6.45 10.17 -22.25
N TYR A 168 -5.36 9.43 -22.04
CA TYR A 168 -5.09 8.71 -20.79
C TYR A 168 -4.24 9.52 -19.81
N ALA A 169 -3.71 10.67 -20.21
CA ALA A 169 -2.92 11.51 -19.32
C ALA A 169 -3.83 12.41 -18.48
N ASP A 170 -3.57 12.47 -17.17
CA ASP A 170 -4.33 13.32 -16.25
C ASP A 170 -4.35 14.79 -16.67
N CYS A 171 -3.23 15.30 -17.21
CA CYS A 171 -3.07 16.71 -17.57
C CYS A 171 -3.97 17.19 -18.73
N PHE A 172 -4.50 16.27 -19.56
CA PHE A 172 -5.40 16.61 -20.66
C PHE A 172 -6.89 16.43 -20.29
N ASN A 173 -7.19 15.75 -19.17
CA ASN A 173 -8.55 15.60 -18.66
C ASN A 173 -8.96 16.84 -17.84
N LYS A 174 -9.49 17.86 -18.53
CA LYS A 174 -9.92 19.16 -17.96
C LYS A 174 -11.00 19.08 -16.87
N SER A 175 -11.58 17.91 -16.59
CA SER A 175 -12.61 17.72 -15.57
C SER A 175 -12.05 17.53 -14.17
N ASP A 176 -10.80 17.09 -14.04
CA ASP A 176 -10.20 16.83 -12.75
C ASP A 176 -9.32 18.02 -12.36
N LYS A 177 -9.77 18.78 -11.36
CA LYS A 177 -8.85 19.57 -10.54
C LYS A 177 -7.76 18.60 -10.13
N THR A 178 -6.55 18.76 -10.65
CA THR A 178 -5.38 17.94 -10.29
C THR A 178 -5.38 17.76 -8.77
N SER A 179 -5.80 16.60 -8.29
CA SER A 179 -5.73 16.32 -6.87
C SER A 179 -4.25 16.24 -6.58
N ASN A 180 -3.69 17.25 -5.91
CA ASN A 180 -2.33 17.20 -5.42
C ASN A 180 -2.28 16.11 -4.34
N ALA A 181 -2.21 14.86 -4.78
CA ALA A 181 -2.03 13.73 -3.89
C ALA A 181 -0.66 13.88 -3.22
N PHE A 182 -0.55 13.43 -1.97
CA PHE A 182 0.68 13.56 -1.22
C PHE A 182 1.80 12.75 -1.88
N SER A 183 2.96 13.40 -2.02
CA SER A 183 4.18 12.69 -2.41
C SER A 183 4.53 11.70 -1.31
N TYR A 184 4.91 10.50 -1.71
CA TYR A 184 5.33 9.46 -0.78
C TYR A 184 6.48 8.67 -1.39
N THR A 185 7.16 7.92 -0.55
CA THR A 185 8.20 6.98 -0.94
C THR A 185 8.27 5.83 0.04
N GLU A 186 8.53 4.65 -0.48
CA GLU A 186 8.51 3.41 0.26
C GLU A 186 9.70 2.53 -0.10
N PHE A 187 10.13 1.71 0.85
CA PHE A 187 11.05 0.62 0.58
C PHE A 187 10.80 -0.53 1.53
N HIS A 188 10.99 -1.75 1.05
CA HIS A 188 10.83 -2.96 1.84
C HIS A 188 11.89 -3.98 1.43
N ILE A 189 12.36 -4.78 2.38
CA ILE A 189 13.38 -5.79 2.12
C ILE A 189 13.15 -7.07 2.92
N LYS A 190 13.35 -8.20 2.24
CA LYS A 190 13.60 -9.48 2.91
C LYS A 190 15.04 -9.52 3.39
N ASN A 191 15.26 -9.17 4.64
CA ASN A 191 16.60 -9.16 5.23
C ASN A 191 17.07 -10.58 5.60
N LYS A 192 16.96 -10.98 6.88
CA LYS A 192 17.42 -12.28 7.38
C LYS A 192 16.37 -13.40 7.35
N PRO A 193 15.04 -13.14 7.46
CA PRO A 193 14.06 -14.22 7.43
C PRO A 193 14.08 -14.98 6.11
N ARG A 194 13.58 -16.23 6.15
CA ARG A 194 13.55 -17.10 4.96
C ARG A 194 12.61 -16.55 3.88
N LYS A 195 11.48 -15.97 4.30
CA LYS A 195 10.39 -15.45 3.46
C LYS A 195 10.23 -13.94 3.69
N MET A 196 9.63 -13.26 2.71
CA MET A 196 9.14 -11.89 2.85
C MET A 196 7.66 -11.96 3.22
N GLU A 197 7.36 -11.85 4.50
CA GLU A 197 6.01 -11.95 5.07
C GLU A 197 5.34 -10.56 5.15
N ASP A 198 6.11 -9.49 5.27
CA ASP A 198 5.64 -8.10 5.17
C ASP A 198 4.92 -7.78 3.84
N ARG A 199 3.88 -6.96 3.93
CA ARG A 199 3.21 -6.29 2.82
C ARG A 199 2.97 -4.82 3.15
N HIS A 200 2.72 -4.02 2.12
CA HIS A 200 2.32 -2.64 2.27
C HIS A 200 1.38 -2.22 1.15
N THR A 201 0.70 -1.09 1.33
CA THR A 201 -0.16 -0.49 0.32
C THR A 201 -0.03 1.02 0.35
N CYS A 202 0.16 1.61 -0.82
CA CYS A 202 0.21 3.06 -1.02
C CYS A 202 -0.79 3.44 -2.12
N MET A 203 -1.79 4.24 -1.77
CA MET A 203 -2.87 4.68 -2.65
C MET A 203 -3.01 6.20 -2.51
N PRO A 204 -2.13 6.99 -3.17
CA PRO A 204 -2.16 8.46 -3.09
C PRO A 204 -3.48 9.04 -3.62
N ARG A 205 -4.13 8.38 -4.58
CA ARG A 205 -5.43 8.77 -5.17
C ARG A 205 -6.55 7.81 -4.77
N PHE A 206 -6.55 7.38 -3.51
CA PHE A 206 -7.46 6.37 -2.97
C PHE A 206 -8.94 6.65 -3.30
N SER A 207 -9.39 7.90 -3.15
CA SER A 207 -10.77 8.26 -3.47
C SER A 207 -11.13 8.09 -4.94
N GLU A 208 -10.22 8.41 -5.84
CA GLU A 208 -10.48 8.27 -7.27
C GLU A 208 -10.44 6.81 -7.70
N MET A 209 -9.52 6.01 -7.15
CA MET A 209 -9.43 4.58 -7.39
C MET A 209 -10.72 3.85 -7.00
N LEU A 210 -11.35 4.27 -5.91
CA LEU A 210 -12.51 3.59 -5.34
C LEU A 210 -13.81 4.36 -5.54
N ASN A 211 -13.83 5.48 -6.25
CA ASN A 211 -15.02 6.33 -6.45
C ASN A 211 -15.66 6.79 -5.12
N ILE A 212 -14.86 7.44 -4.26
CA ILE A 212 -15.29 8.03 -3.00
C ILE A 212 -15.48 9.54 -3.18
N LYS A 213 -16.53 10.11 -2.57
CA LYS A 213 -16.91 11.53 -2.69
C LYS A 213 -15.86 12.50 -2.16
N ASP A 214 -15.40 12.28 -0.93
CA ASP A 214 -14.35 13.08 -0.29
C ASP A 214 -12.96 12.68 -0.81
N MET A 215 -11.97 13.57 -0.70
CA MET A 215 -10.59 13.27 -1.12
C MET A 215 -9.79 12.64 0.02
N TYR A 216 -9.23 11.47 -0.27
CA TYR A 216 -8.43 10.67 0.63
C TYR A 216 -7.24 10.05 -0.08
N SER A 217 -6.17 9.85 0.68
CA SER A 217 -5.07 8.94 0.36
C SER A 217 -4.95 7.90 1.46
N PHE A 218 -4.59 6.68 1.09
CA PHE A 218 -4.47 5.55 2.01
C PHE A 218 -3.06 4.97 1.97
N TYR A 219 -2.52 4.67 3.15
CA TYR A 219 -1.23 4.01 3.33
C TYR A 219 -1.34 2.92 4.40
N GLY A 220 -0.72 1.76 4.21
CA GLY A 220 -0.76 0.69 5.19
C GLY A 220 0.50 -0.17 5.19
N VAL A 221 0.91 -0.61 6.38
CA VAL A 221 1.98 -1.60 6.60
C VAL A 221 1.39 -2.80 7.33
N PHE A 222 1.72 -4.00 6.84
CA PHE A 222 1.20 -5.27 7.30
C PHE A 222 2.37 -6.23 7.52
N ASP A 223 2.79 -6.37 8.77
CA ASP A 223 3.86 -7.29 9.16
C ASP A 223 3.24 -8.69 9.33
N GLY A 224 3.67 -9.65 8.51
CA GLY A 224 3.08 -10.98 8.45
C GLY A 224 3.87 -11.99 9.28
N HIS A 225 3.17 -12.93 9.90
CA HIS A 225 3.82 -14.02 10.64
C HIS A 225 3.14 -15.37 10.41
N SER A 226 3.94 -16.43 10.54
CA SER A 226 3.52 -17.81 10.23
C SER A 226 3.06 -18.00 8.77
N GLY A 227 3.60 -17.20 7.86
CA GLY A 227 3.20 -17.15 6.46
C GLY A 227 2.72 -15.76 6.03
N SER A 228 2.83 -15.48 4.73
CA SER A 228 2.56 -14.14 4.17
C SER A 228 1.09 -13.89 3.77
N LEU A 229 0.21 -14.89 3.94
CA LEU A 229 -1.14 -14.85 3.37
C LEU A 229 -2.08 -13.89 4.11
N ALA A 230 -1.99 -13.81 5.44
CA ALA A 230 -2.76 -12.83 6.21
C ALA A 230 -2.36 -11.39 5.83
N ALA A 231 -1.06 -11.09 5.73
CA ALA A 231 -0.55 -9.79 5.30
C ALA A 231 -0.97 -9.46 3.86
N THR A 232 -0.90 -10.43 2.95
CA THR A 232 -1.34 -10.28 1.56
C THR A 232 -2.84 -9.98 1.47
N TYR A 233 -3.64 -10.73 2.22
CA TYR A 233 -5.08 -10.52 2.31
C TYR A 233 -5.41 -9.14 2.89
N ALA A 234 -4.85 -8.79 4.05
CA ALA A 234 -5.11 -7.50 4.70
C ALA A 234 -4.72 -6.31 3.82
N ALA A 235 -3.56 -6.38 3.15
CA ALA A 235 -3.09 -5.34 2.24
C ALA A 235 -4.04 -5.10 1.06
N ASN A 236 -4.65 -6.16 0.52
CA ASN A 236 -5.59 -6.03 -0.59
C ASN A 236 -7.01 -5.63 -0.13
N GLN A 237 -7.46 -6.17 1.00
CA GLN A 237 -8.87 -6.12 1.41
C GLN A 237 -9.21 -4.92 2.29
N LEU A 238 -8.35 -4.53 3.23
CA LEU A 238 -8.64 -3.42 4.14
C LEU A 238 -8.90 -2.07 3.43
N PRO A 239 -8.07 -1.64 2.45
CA PRO A 239 -8.34 -0.40 1.74
C PRO A 239 -9.73 -0.43 1.06
N TYR A 240 -10.08 -1.57 0.46
CA TYR A 240 -11.36 -1.74 -0.19
C TYR A 240 -12.53 -1.70 0.81
N LEU A 241 -12.46 -2.48 1.90
CA LEU A 241 -13.50 -2.53 2.93
C LEU A 241 -13.72 -1.16 3.60
N ILE A 242 -12.64 -0.45 3.93
CA ILE A 242 -12.71 0.93 4.44
C ILE A 242 -13.44 1.82 3.43
N SER A 243 -13.12 1.72 2.13
CA SER A 243 -13.82 2.52 1.12
C SER A 243 -15.32 2.26 1.05
N GLN A 244 -15.77 1.03 1.30
CA GLN A 244 -17.19 0.71 1.33
C GLN A 244 -17.89 1.38 2.51
N GLN A 245 -17.23 1.43 3.68
CA GLN A 245 -17.77 2.17 4.83
C GLN A 245 -17.81 3.68 4.54
N LEU A 246 -16.76 4.24 3.94
CA LEU A 246 -16.69 5.66 3.56
C LEU A 246 -17.79 6.06 2.56
N LYS A 247 -18.13 5.18 1.60
CA LYS A 247 -19.23 5.41 0.64
C LYS A 247 -20.62 5.40 1.27
N ARG A 248 -20.78 4.69 2.39
CA ARG A 248 -22.04 4.60 3.13
C ARG A 248 -22.27 5.79 4.06
N ARG A 249 -21.34 6.75 4.12
CA ARG A 249 -21.48 7.95 4.95
C ARG A 249 -22.79 8.69 4.60
N PRO A 250 -23.73 8.85 5.55
CA PRO A 250 -24.97 9.56 5.29
C PRO A 250 -24.70 11.04 5.04
N ASP A 251 -25.47 11.66 4.14
CA ASP A 251 -25.37 13.11 3.86
C ASP A 251 -25.83 13.97 5.05
N VAL A 252 -26.69 13.42 5.93
CA VAL A 252 -27.13 14.07 7.17
C VAL A 252 -26.29 13.55 8.33
N GLN A 253 -25.64 14.47 9.04
CA GLN A 253 -24.71 14.16 10.11
C GLN A 253 -25.45 13.79 11.40
N SER A 254 -25.72 12.49 11.58
CA SER A 254 -26.35 11.94 12.78
C SER A 254 -25.35 11.58 13.89
N GLN A 255 -24.06 11.49 13.56
CA GLN A 255 -22.97 11.16 14.48
C GLN A 255 -21.73 12.02 14.22
N SER A 256 -20.81 12.06 15.19
CA SER A 256 -19.56 12.80 15.04
C SER A 256 -18.66 12.16 13.97
N ASP A 257 -17.79 12.95 13.34
CA ASP A 257 -16.84 12.43 12.35
C ASP A 257 -15.91 11.39 12.96
N CYS A 258 -15.40 11.66 14.16
CA CYS A 258 -14.51 10.75 14.88
C CYS A 258 -15.17 9.37 15.09
N ASP A 259 -16.43 9.34 15.52
CA ASP A 259 -17.16 8.09 15.75
C ASP A 259 -17.41 7.34 14.43
N PHE A 260 -17.78 8.06 13.36
CA PHE A 260 -17.94 7.47 12.04
C PHE A 260 -16.66 6.80 11.53
N TYR A 261 -15.52 7.49 11.60
CA TYR A 261 -14.27 6.90 11.13
C TYR A 261 -13.83 5.74 12.02
N ARG A 262 -13.98 5.85 13.35
CA ARG A 262 -13.69 4.74 14.28
C ARG A 262 -14.49 3.49 13.91
N GLU A 263 -15.81 3.62 13.77
CA GLU A 263 -16.71 2.52 13.39
C GLU A 263 -16.40 1.97 11.99
N ALA A 264 -16.05 2.83 11.03
CA ALA A 264 -15.68 2.42 9.68
C ALA A 264 -14.41 1.55 9.68
N PHE A 265 -13.39 1.94 10.44
CA PHE A 265 -12.15 1.16 10.58
C PHE A 265 -12.38 -0.14 11.36
N GLU A 266 -13.08 -0.07 12.49
CA GLU A 266 -13.41 -1.24 13.31
C GLU A 266 -14.19 -2.28 12.49
N THR A 267 -15.24 -1.86 11.79
CA THR A 267 -16.03 -2.74 10.91
C THR A 267 -15.18 -3.37 9.82
N ALA A 268 -14.30 -2.59 9.17
CA ALA A 268 -13.44 -3.11 8.11
C ALA A 268 -12.41 -4.13 8.62
N PHE A 269 -11.80 -3.89 9.79
CA PHE A 269 -10.82 -4.81 10.40
C PHE A 269 -11.48 -6.11 10.84
N LEU A 270 -12.61 -6.02 11.54
CA LEU A 270 -13.36 -7.20 11.98
C LEU A 270 -13.91 -8.00 10.79
N GLN A 271 -14.39 -7.34 9.74
CA GLN A 271 -14.85 -8.01 8.52
C GLN A 271 -13.69 -8.71 7.79
N ALA A 272 -12.52 -8.07 7.68
CA ALA A 272 -11.33 -8.67 7.07
C ALA A 272 -10.89 -9.93 7.84
N ASP A 273 -10.86 -9.86 9.17
CA ASP A 273 -10.51 -11.00 10.03
C ASP A 273 -11.50 -12.16 9.90
N GLN A 274 -12.81 -11.86 9.97
CA GLN A 274 -13.86 -12.87 9.81
C GLN A 274 -13.78 -13.56 8.44
N ASN A 275 -13.58 -12.80 7.37
CA ASN A 275 -13.45 -13.37 6.03
C ASN A 275 -12.16 -14.20 5.88
N PHE A 276 -11.05 -13.77 6.47
CA PHE A 276 -9.80 -14.50 6.45
C PHE A 276 -9.87 -15.80 7.27
N ALA A 277 -10.56 -15.79 8.42
CA ALA A 277 -10.76 -16.98 9.25
C ALA A 277 -11.48 -18.11 8.49
N GLN A 278 -12.44 -17.77 7.61
CA GLN A 278 -13.14 -18.73 6.73
C GLN A 278 -12.20 -19.41 5.71
N LYS A 279 -10.99 -18.88 5.49
CA LYS A 279 -10.00 -19.52 4.62
C LYS A 279 -9.34 -20.72 5.30
N SER A 280 -9.37 -20.79 6.64
CA SER A 280 -8.71 -21.81 7.47
C SER A 280 -7.20 -21.90 7.25
N ILE A 281 -6.56 -20.74 7.17
CA ILE A 281 -5.12 -20.59 6.97
C ILE A 281 -4.51 -20.13 8.29
N CYS A 282 -3.49 -20.84 8.77
CA CYS A 282 -2.78 -20.50 9.99
C CYS A 282 -1.68 -19.47 9.71
N SER A 283 -2.07 -18.22 9.53
CA SER A 283 -1.16 -17.06 9.47
C SER A 283 -1.83 -15.86 10.13
N GLY A 284 -1.03 -14.90 10.57
CA GLY A 284 -1.52 -13.64 11.10
C GLY A 284 -0.74 -12.46 10.55
N THR A 285 -1.26 -11.27 10.78
CA THR A 285 -0.57 -10.04 10.42
C THR A 285 -0.92 -8.90 11.36
N THR A 286 0.07 -8.05 11.65
CA THR A 286 -0.19 -6.71 12.17
C THR A 286 -0.78 -5.86 11.06
N ALA A 287 -1.39 -4.73 11.42
CA ALA A 287 -1.82 -3.75 10.45
C ALA A 287 -1.72 -2.37 11.09
N VAL A 288 -1.08 -1.43 10.41
CA VAL A 288 -1.22 0.00 10.70
C VAL A 288 -1.68 0.68 9.43
N CYS A 289 -2.86 1.30 9.46
CA CYS A 289 -3.50 1.92 8.32
C CYS A 289 -3.68 3.42 8.57
N ALA A 290 -3.22 4.24 7.62
CA ALA A 290 -3.35 5.69 7.63
C ALA A 290 -4.27 6.15 6.51
N LEU A 291 -5.34 6.86 6.87
CA LEU A 291 -6.25 7.54 5.95
C LEU A 291 -6.09 9.06 6.14
N LEU A 292 -5.54 9.72 5.14
CA LEU A 292 -5.40 11.17 5.12
C LEU A 292 -6.57 11.78 4.38
N LYS A 293 -7.36 12.61 5.06
CA LYS A 293 -8.41 13.43 4.45
C LYS A 293 -7.86 14.80 4.08
N TYR A 294 -8.10 15.21 2.85
CA TYR A 294 -7.66 16.51 2.35
C TYR A 294 -8.71 17.14 1.45
N ASN A 295 -8.48 18.38 1.05
CA ASN A 295 -9.20 19.03 -0.02
C ASN A 295 -8.19 19.71 -0.98
N ALA A 296 -8.68 20.44 -1.98
CA ALA A 296 -7.82 21.07 -2.98
C ALA A 296 -6.80 22.08 -2.40
N GLU A 297 -7.02 22.61 -1.20
CA GLU A 297 -6.23 23.69 -0.62
C GLU A 297 -5.42 23.25 0.59
N GLN A 298 -5.91 22.29 1.39
CA GLN A 298 -5.34 21.95 2.70
C GLN A 298 -5.56 20.48 3.09
N ILE A 299 -4.64 19.96 3.90
CA ILE A 299 -4.87 18.73 4.66
C ILE A 299 -5.85 19.03 5.79
N GLN A 300 -6.73 18.08 6.09
CA GLN A 300 -7.71 18.23 7.16
C GLN A 300 -7.38 17.31 8.34
N HIS A 301 -7.40 16.00 8.11
CA HIS A 301 -7.32 15.02 9.20
C HIS A 301 -6.48 13.82 8.79
N LEU A 302 -5.82 13.23 9.80
CA LEU A 302 -5.17 11.94 9.73
C LEU A 302 -5.91 10.99 10.67
N TYR A 303 -6.40 9.90 10.10
CA TYR A 303 -6.97 8.79 10.85
C TYR A 303 -5.99 7.61 10.80
N ILE A 304 -5.63 7.08 11.97
CA ILE A 304 -4.81 5.87 12.08
C ILE A 304 -5.64 4.81 12.80
N ALA A 305 -5.67 3.60 12.25
CA ALA A 305 -6.17 2.42 12.93
C ALA A 305 -5.09 1.33 12.91
N TRP A 306 -4.94 0.58 14.00
CA TRP A 306 -3.94 -0.49 14.05
C TRP A 306 -4.32 -1.70 14.91
N VAL A 307 -3.74 -2.84 14.54
CA VAL A 307 -3.59 -4.05 15.37
C VAL A 307 -2.13 -4.50 15.31
N GLY A 308 -1.61 -5.05 16.40
CA GLY A 308 -0.21 -5.43 16.50
C GLY A 308 0.73 -4.28 16.86
N ASP A 309 1.96 -4.33 16.39
CA ASP A 309 3.10 -3.53 16.85
C ASP A 309 3.88 -2.81 15.74
N SER A 310 3.42 -2.87 14.48
CA SER A 310 3.78 -1.89 13.45
C SER A 310 3.38 -0.48 13.91
N LYS A 311 4.19 0.54 13.59
CA LYS A 311 4.03 1.89 14.16
C LYS A 311 3.92 2.98 13.08
N ALA A 312 3.40 4.13 13.51
CA ALA A 312 3.28 5.33 12.69
C ALA A 312 3.72 6.58 13.48
N LEU A 313 4.65 7.35 12.92
CA LEU A 313 5.24 8.55 13.53
C LEU A 313 4.87 9.80 12.74
N LEU A 314 4.15 10.74 13.37
CA LEU A 314 3.85 12.06 12.80
C LEU A 314 4.90 13.07 13.24
N VAL A 315 5.46 13.83 12.29
CA VAL A 315 6.62 14.69 12.56
C VAL A 315 6.39 16.13 12.12
N SER A 316 6.85 17.05 12.94
CA SER A 316 7.10 18.47 12.63
C SER A 316 8.50 18.86 13.15
N PRO A 317 9.01 20.06 12.84
CA PRO A 317 10.34 20.47 13.30
C PRO A 317 10.46 20.48 14.84
N THR A 318 9.34 20.71 15.53
CA THR A 318 9.30 20.85 17.00
C THR A 318 8.76 19.61 17.72
N MET A 319 8.26 18.60 16.98
CA MET A 319 7.52 17.48 17.56
C MET A 319 7.69 16.21 16.74
N GLN A 320 7.86 15.11 17.45
CA GLN A 320 7.69 13.75 16.94
C GLN A 320 6.62 13.08 17.80
N LEU A 321 5.51 12.66 17.18
CA LEU A 321 4.37 12.08 17.87
C LEU A 321 4.19 10.64 17.40
N GLN A 322 4.50 9.68 18.27
CA GLN A 322 4.22 8.27 18.03
C GLN A 322 2.71 8.04 18.18
N LEU A 323 2.06 7.63 17.10
CA LEU A 323 0.60 7.52 17.02
C LEU A 323 0.09 6.16 17.51
N VAL A 324 0.97 5.17 17.58
CA VAL A 324 0.63 3.77 17.84
C VAL A 324 1.14 3.36 19.23
N LYS A 325 0.21 2.95 20.10
CA LYS A 325 0.54 2.14 21.29
C LYS A 325 0.56 0.67 20.85
N ALA A 326 1.76 0.13 20.63
CA ALA A 326 1.93 -1.24 20.15
C ALA A 326 1.20 -2.26 21.04
N HIS A 327 0.50 -3.21 20.44
CA HIS A 327 -0.26 -4.25 21.13
C HIS A 327 0.64 -5.43 21.53
N LYS A 328 1.49 -5.22 22.54
CA LYS A 328 2.36 -6.25 23.10
C LYS A 328 1.65 -7.01 24.24
N PRO A 329 1.82 -8.35 24.37
CA PRO A 329 1.14 -9.15 25.38
C PRO A 329 1.39 -8.73 26.84
N ASP A 330 2.52 -8.08 27.15
CA ASP A 330 2.87 -7.62 28.49
C ASP A 330 2.32 -6.23 28.85
N ASN A 331 1.70 -5.53 27.90
CA ASN A 331 0.96 -4.32 28.22
C ASN A 331 -0.14 -4.62 29.24
N ILE A 332 -0.27 -3.77 30.26
CA ILE A 332 -1.19 -3.99 31.39
C ILE A 332 -2.63 -4.26 30.93
N ASP A 333 -3.12 -3.47 29.97
CA ASP A 333 -4.51 -3.57 29.49
C ASP A 333 -4.71 -4.84 28.64
N GLU A 334 -3.76 -5.16 27.76
CA GLU A 334 -3.81 -6.35 26.90
C GLU A 334 -3.66 -7.63 27.71
N ARG A 335 -2.75 -7.65 28.68
CA ARG A 335 -2.56 -8.78 29.59
C ARG A 335 -3.82 -9.07 30.39
N LYS A 336 -4.43 -8.03 30.97
CA LYS A 336 -5.70 -8.16 31.70
C LYS A 336 -6.78 -8.71 30.78
N ARG A 337 -6.93 -8.16 29.58
CA ARG A 337 -7.90 -8.64 28.58
C ARG A 337 -7.69 -10.12 28.30
N ILE A 338 -6.47 -10.55 28.00
CA ILE A 338 -6.11 -11.96 27.70
C ILE A 338 -6.39 -12.89 28.90
N GLU A 339 -5.90 -12.53 30.09
CA GLU A 339 -6.01 -13.38 31.29
C GLU A 339 -7.44 -13.43 31.87
N SER A 340 -8.29 -12.46 31.53
CA SER A 340 -9.70 -12.43 31.94
C SER A 340 -10.66 -13.25 31.07
N LEU A 341 -10.20 -13.81 29.96
CA LEU A 341 -11.05 -14.59 29.05
C LEU A 341 -11.53 -15.88 29.70
N GLU A 342 -12.85 -16.11 29.69
CA GLU A 342 -13.47 -17.33 30.25
C GLU A 342 -12.94 -18.62 29.61
N ILE A 343 -12.58 -18.54 28.32
CA ILE A 343 -12.02 -19.65 27.55
C ILE A 343 -10.55 -19.98 27.90
N GLY A 344 -9.93 -19.22 28.80
CA GLY A 344 -8.53 -19.35 29.19
C GLY A 344 -7.60 -18.64 28.19
N GLY A 345 -6.89 -17.63 28.68
CA GLY A 345 -5.76 -16.99 27.99
C GLY A 345 -4.63 -16.74 29.00
N ALA A 346 -3.38 -16.84 28.55
CA ALA A 346 -2.22 -16.63 29.40
C ALA A 346 -1.16 -15.81 28.68
N VAL A 347 -0.47 -14.94 29.42
CA VAL A 347 0.72 -14.23 28.94
C VAL A 347 1.95 -14.88 29.53
N MET A 348 2.75 -15.53 28.68
CA MET A 348 3.90 -16.33 29.07
C MET A 348 5.18 -15.75 28.49
N PHE A 349 6.25 -15.71 29.28
CA PHE A 349 7.58 -15.32 28.81
C PHE A 349 8.30 -16.54 28.23
N VAL A 350 8.47 -16.58 26.91
CA VAL A 350 9.02 -17.73 26.17
C VAL A 350 10.04 -17.22 25.16
N GLN A 351 11.24 -17.82 25.14
CA GLN A 351 12.32 -17.47 24.21
C GLN A 351 12.71 -15.97 24.24
N GLY A 352 12.68 -15.36 25.42
CA GLY A 352 13.08 -13.95 25.58
C GLY A 352 12.00 -12.92 25.24
N GLN A 353 10.78 -13.36 24.90
CA GLN A 353 9.66 -12.47 24.56
C GLN A 353 8.38 -12.89 25.30
N TRP A 354 7.50 -11.91 25.54
CA TRP A 354 6.15 -12.17 26.04
C TRP A 354 5.26 -12.65 24.90
N ARG A 355 4.52 -13.73 25.14
CA ARG A 355 3.67 -14.38 24.13
C ARG A 355 2.30 -14.74 24.70
N VAL A 356 1.26 -14.52 23.90
CA VAL A 356 -0.10 -15.01 24.15
C VAL A 356 -0.11 -16.53 23.99
N ASN A 357 -0.52 -17.23 25.05
CA ASN A 357 -0.52 -18.68 25.17
C ASN A 357 0.84 -19.33 24.82
N GLY A 358 1.95 -18.56 24.91
CA GLY A 358 3.29 -19.03 24.55
C GLY A 358 3.56 -19.09 23.05
N ILE A 359 2.63 -18.64 22.20
CA ILE A 359 2.68 -18.80 20.74
C ILE A 359 2.99 -17.47 20.06
N ILE A 360 2.12 -16.46 20.22
CA ILE A 360 2.14 -15.22 19.43
C ILE A 360 2.68 -14.06 20.27
N ASN A 361 3.61 -13.26 19.73
CA ASN A 361 4.27 -12.15 20.44
C ASN A 361 3.57 -10.79 20.28
N VAL A 362 2.42 -10.75 19.61
CA VAL A 362 1.46 -9.63 19.58
C VAL A 362 0.13 -10.06 20.21
N SER A 363 -0.59 -9.12 20.82
CA SER A 363 -1.89 -9.39 21.46
C SER A 363 -3.10 -9.16 20.55
N ARG A 364 -2.91 -8.45 19.44
CA ARG A 364 -3.93 -8.17 18.42
C ARG A 364 -3.33 -8.36 17.03
N SER A 365 -4.09 -8.94 16.11
CA SER A 365 -3.70 -9.17 14.71
C SER A 365 -4.95 -9.49 13.88
N ILE A 366 -4.82 -9.41 12.56
CA ILE A 366 -5.78 -10.03 11.63
C ILE A 366 -5.29 -11.44 11.33
N GLY A 367 -6.18 -12.42 11.39
CA GLY A 367 -5.84 -13.83 11.28
C GLY A 367 -5.65 -14.46 12.67
N ASP A 368 -4.68 -15.38 12.80
CA ASP A 368 -4.41 -16.09 14.06
C ASP A 368 -5.63 -16.72 14.75
N SER A 369 -6.64 -17.13 13.97
CA SER A 369 -7.92 -17.64 14.46
C SER A 369 -7.83 -18.88 15.36
N SER A 370 -6.67 -19.55 15.35
CA SER A 370 -6.35 -20.66 16.27
C SER A 370 -6.10 -20.21 17.70
N VAL A 371 -5.76 -18.94 17.93
CA VAL A 371 -5.48 -18.35 19.26
C VAL A 371 -6.53 -17.28 19.56
N LYS A 372 -7.70 -17.71 20.04
CA LYS A 372 -8.87 -16.86 20.35
C LYS A 372 -8.61 -15.64 21.24
N ALA A 373 -7.51 -15.63 21.99
CA ALA A 373 -7.12 -14.51 22.84
C ALA A 373 -6.52 -13.33 22.04
N VAL A 374 -6.08 -13.58 20.81
CA VAL A 374 -5.66 -12.56 19.86
C VAL A 374 -6.90 -12.09 19.10
N ILE A 375 -7.12 -10.77 19.07
CA ILE A 375 -8.32 -10.15 18.48
C ILE A 375 -7.94 -9.18 17.36
N ALA A 376 -8.85 -8.97 16.42
CA ALA A 376 -8.67 -8.04 15.30
C ALA A 376 -9.30 -6.65 15.54
N GLU A 377 -9.80 -6.37 16.75
CA GLU A 377 -10.35 -5.06 17.11
C GLU A 377 -9.24 -3.99 17.12
N PRO A 378 -9.30 -2.99 16.21
CA PRO A 378 -8.23 -2.00 16.10
C PRO A 378 -8.35 -0.93 17.18
N ASP A 379 -7.21 -0.47 17.67
CA ASP A 379 -7.16 0.84 18.29
C ASP A 379 -7.19 1.92 17.19
N PHE A 380 -7.67 3.12 17.54
CA PHE A 380 -7.91 4.20 16.59
C PHE A 380 -7.53 5.57 17.15
N VAL A 381 -6.93 6.42 16.31
CA VAL A 381 -6.68 7.83 16.62
C VAL A 381 -7.09 8.74 15.46
N ASP A 382 -7.73 9.85 15.82
CA ASP A 382 -8.15 10.93 14.93
C ASP A 382 -7.34 12.19 15.25
N ILE A 383 -6.61 12.70 14.26
CA ILE A 383 -5.67 13.81 14.41
C ILE A 383 -5.99 14.91 13.41
N PRO A 384 -6.45 16.09 13.86
CA PRO A 384 -6.50 17.28 13.03
C PRO A 384 -5.08 17.66 12.59
N LEU A 385 -4.83 17.66 11.29
CA LEU A 385 -3.51 17.99 10.77
C LEU A 385 -3.33 19.50 10.67
N GLN A 386 -2.17 19.96 11.12
CA GLN A 386 -1.76 21.35 11.08
C GLN A 386 -0.73 21.56 9.97
N ALA A 387 -0.63 22.80 9.48
CA ALA A 387 0.37 23.20 8.49
C ALA A 387 1.83 23.05 8.98
N THR A 388 2.04 22.80 10.28
CA THR A 388 3.36 22.53 10.89
C THR A 388 3.80 21.09 10.71
N HIS A 389 2.90 20.11 10.56
CA HIS A 389 3.26 18.72 10.34
C HIS A 389 3.89 18.55 8.96
N ASP A 390 5.10 17.99 8.91
CA ASP A 390 5.90 17.89 7.68
C ASP A 390 5.74 16.54 7.00
N PHE A 391 5.80 15.44 7.75
CA PHE A 391 5.70 14.10 7.19
C PHE A 391 5.12 13.08 8.19
N LEU A 392 4.63 11.97 7.64
CA LEU A 392 4.18 10.78 8.35
C LEU A 392 5.07 9.60 7.94
N LEU A 393 5.55 8.81 8.90
CA LEU A 393 6.35 7.61 8.64
C LEU A 393 5.66 6.37 9.22
N LEU A 394 5.43 5.35 8.40
CA LEU A 394 4.92 4.04 8.83
C LEU A 394 6.03 3.00 8.67
N GLY A 395 6.05 1.99 9.54
CA GLY A 395 6.95 0.84 9.36
C GLY A 395 6.65 -0.36 10.24
N SER A 396 7.24 -1.50 9.90
CA SER A 396 7.23 -2.74 10.71
C SER A 396 8.22 -2.68 11.86
N ASP A 397 8.10 -3.60 12.82
CA ASP A 397 8.95 -3.63 14.01
C ASP A 397 10.44 -3.87 13.67
N GLY A 398 10.73 -4.50 12.53
CA GLY A 398 12.07 -4.65 11.97
C GLY A 398 12.83 -3.33 11.77
N LEU A 399 12.12 -2.19 11.67
CA LEU A 399 12.70 -0.84 11.80
C LEU A 399 12.72 -0.37 13.25
N TRP A 400 11.54 -0.36 13.89
CA TRP A 400 11.30 0.37 15.14
C TRP A 400 12.01 -0.21 16.35
N ASP A 401 12.34 -1.50 16.33
CA ASP A 401 13.04 -2.18 17.42
C ASP A 401 14.56 -1.94 17.37
N HIS A 402 15.07 -1.44 16.24
CA HIS A 402 16.50 -1.30 15.98
C HIS A 402 16.97 0.14 15.74
N VAL A 403 16.05 1.07 15.38
CA VAL A 403 16.38 2.48 15.15
C VAL A 403 15.50 3.37 16.01
N GLY A 404 16.12 4.17 16.88
CA GLY A 404 15.40 5.12 17.73
C GLY A 404 14.73 6.23 16.92
N GLU A 405 13.52 6.63 17.31
CA GLU A 405 12.70 7.63 16.58
C GLU A 405 13.45 8.94 16.29
N LYS A 406 14.24 9.44 17.25
CA LYS A 406 15.04 10.67 17.05
C LYS A 406 16.03 10.52 15.88
N HIS A 407 16.65 9.35 15.75
CA HIS A 407 17.62 9.09 14.70
C HIS A 407 16.93 8.91 13.34
N ILE A 408 15.74 8.30 13.33
CA ILE A 408 14.86 8.22 12.14
C ILE A 408 14.54 9.64 11.66
N VAL A 409 14.02 10.50 12.55
CA VAL A 409 13.64 11.89 12.21
C VAL A 409 14.82 12.67 11.65
N GLN A 410 15.99 12.59 12.28
CA GLN A 410 17.22 13.24 11.81
C GLN A 410 17.64 12.75 10.42
N THR A 411 17.53 11.45 10.17
CA THR A 411 17.90 10.83 8.90
C THR A 411 16.96 11.27 7.78
N VAL A 412 15.66 11.32 8.06
CA VAL A 412 14.65 11.82 7.10
C VAL A 412 14.91 13.28 6.77
N TYR A 413 15.04 14.17 7.75
CA TYR A 413 15.30 15.58 7.48
C TYR A 413 16.62 15.81 6.72
N LYS A 414 17.67 15.04 7.05
CA LYS A 414 18.94 15.10 6.30
C LYS A 414 18.76 14.70 4.83
N GLY A 415 18.04 13.61 4.57
CA GLY A 415 17.76 13.16 3.20
C GLY A 415 16.85 14.13 2.44
N LEU A 416 15.91 14.79 3.12
CA LEU A 416 15.05 15.80 2.50
C LEU A 416 15.83 17.07 2.13
N ASP A 417 16.81 17.49 2.93
CA ASP A 417 17.65 18.67 2.64
C ASP A 417 18.67 18.43 1.50
N ASP A 418 19.06 17.18 1.25
CA ASP A 418 20.02 16.81 0.20
C ASP A 418 19.36 16.74 -1.18
N ASN A 419 19.39 17.86 -1.94
CA ASN A 419 18.79 17.95 -3.27
C ASN A 419 19.42 17.03 -4.33
N GLU A 420 20.60 16.45 -4.09
CA GLU A 420 21.20 15.45 -4.97
C GLU A 420 20.62 14.05 -4.73
N GLN A 421 20.05 13.82 -3.54
CA GLN A 421 19.46 12.55 -3.14
C GLN A 421 18.01 12.41 -3.63
N SER A 422 17.70 11.25 -4.22
CA SER A 422 16.32 10.87 -4.54
C SER A 422 15.52 10.61 -3.27
N LEU A 423 14.23 10.97 -3.27
CA LEU A 423 13.32 10.66 -2.16
C LEU A 423 13.30 9.16 -1.86
N GLU A 424 13.41 8.32 -2.90
CA GLU A 424 13.46 6.85 -2.82
C GLU A 424 14.61 6.29 -2.01
N ASP A 425 15.67 7.07 -1.78
CA ASP A 425 16.82 6.60 -1.02
C ASP A 425 16.64 6.82 0.49
N ILE A 426 15.68 7.65 0.92
CA ILE A 426 15.44 7.93 2.34
C ILE A 426 14.99 6.65 3.09
N PRO A 427 13.96 5.90 2.63
CA PRO A 427 13.59 4.65 3.27
C PRO A 427 14.70 3.58 3.24
N LYS A 428 15.51 3.56 2.16
CA LYS A 428 16.67 2.65 2.04
C LYS A 428 17.70 2.93 3.13
N HIS A 429 18.02 4.20 3.39
CA HIS A 429 18.93 4.59 4.47
C HIS A 429 18.41 4.17 5.84
N LEU A 430 17.10 4.33 6.11
CA LEU A 430 16.50 3.88 7.37
C LEU A 430 16.61 2.36 7.54
N ILE A 431 16.41 1.60 6.47
CA ILE A 431 16.59 0.14 6.46
C ILE A 431 18.04 -0.26 6.70
N GLU A 432 19.01 0.44 6.12
CA GLU A 432 20.43 0.18 6.39
C GLU A 432 20.80 0.50 7.85
N LEU A 433 20.23 1.55 8.45
CA LEU A 433 20.40 1.82 9.88
C LEU A 433 19.83 0.70 10.75
N ALA A 434 18.65 0.17 10.40
CA ALA A 434 18.07 -0.97 11.12
C ALA A 434 18.94 -2.23 11.03
N LYS A 435 19.49 -2.51 9.84
CA LYS A 435 20.44 -3.63 9.64
C LYS A 435 21.73 -3.43 10.43
N GLN A 436 22.23 -2.20 10.53
CA GLN A 436 23.40 -1.87 11.37
C GLN A 436 23.08 -2.02 12.87
N GLY A 437 21.82 -1.79 13.27
CA GLY A 437 21.27 -2.11 14.59
C GLY A 437 20.97 -3.59 14.82
N ASP A 438 21.47 -4.48 13.95
CA ASP A 438 21.30 -5.93 13.98
C ASP A 438 19.85 -6.42 13.81
N SER A 439 19.02 -5.66 13.08
CA SER A 439 17.70 -6.15 12.67
C SER A 439 17.82 -7.48 11.93
N GLN A 440 17.09 -8.49 12.41
CA GLN A 440 16.99 -9.80 11.79
C GLN A 440 15.61 -10.07 11.18
N ASP A 441 14.77 -9.04 11.06
CA ASP A 441 13.40 -9.19 10.55
C ASP A 441 13.22 -8.66 9.13
N ASN A 442 12.06 -8.90 8.52
CA ASN A 442 11.59 -8.13 7.39
C ASN A 442 11.46 -6.66 7.80
N ILE A 443 11.71 -5.76 6.85
CA ILE A 443 11.68 -4.33 7.15
C ILE A 443 10.93 -3.64 6.03
N THR A 444 9.90 -2.91 6.41
CA THR A 444 9.05 -2.12 5.52
C THR A 444 8.94 -0.71 6.07
N VAL A 445 9.13 0.28 5.20
CA VAL A 445 9.08 1.70 5.56
C VAL A 445 8.33 2.48 4.49
N ILE A 446 7.38 3.31 4.91
CA ILE A 446 6.66 4.27 4.06
C ILE A 446 6.85 5.66 4.65
N LEU A 447 7.31 6.61 3.84
CA LEU A 447 7.41 8.03 4.15
C LEU A 447 6.41 8.80 3.29
N VAL A 448 5.48 9.51 3.92
CA VAL A 448 4.49 10.36 3.27
C VAL A 448 4.78 11.82 3.59
N LEU A 449 5.01 12.64 2.56
CA LEU A 449 5.25 14.07 2.72
C LEU A 449 3.90 14.80 2.77
N LEU A 450 3.63 15.47 3.89
CA LEU A 450 2.38 16.21 4.11
C LEU A 450 2.39 17.60 3.44
N LYS A 451 3.50 17.96 2.81
CA LYS A 451 3.64 19.16 1.97
C LYS A 451 4.83 19.00 1.03
N ASP A 452 4.98 19.95 0.12
CA ASP A 452 6.11 19.98 -0.81
C ASP A 452 7.45 19.89 -0.06
N ARG A 453 8.38 19.10 -0.59
CA ARG A 453 9.75 18.92 -0.06
C ARG A 453 10.42 20.25 0.28
N SER A 454 10.29 21.24 -0.59
CA SER A 454 10.85 22.59 -0.38
C SER A 454 10.31 23.27 0.88
N LYS A 455 9.00 23.20 1.12
CA LYS A 455 8.35 23.77 2.30
C LYS A 455 8.76 23.04 3.58
N ILE A 456 8.97 21.73 3.53
CA ILE A 456 9.50 20.97 4.67
C ILE A 456 10.91 21.47 5.03
N ASN A 457 11.79 21.60 4.04
CA ASN A 457 13.15 22.07 4.27
C ASN A 457 13.19 23.50 4.81
N GLU A 458 12.34 24.40 4.30
CA GLU A 458 12.19 25.76 4.82
C GLU A 458 11.73 25.78 6.29
N ASN A 459 10.75 24.94 6.65
CA ASN A 459 10.27 24.84 8.03
C ASN A 459 11.36 24.33 8.97
N TYR A 460 12.11 23.32 8.55
CA TYR A 460 13.16 22.72 9.36
C TYR A 460 14.35 23.68 9.57
N LYS A 461 14.77 24.41 8.53
CA LYS A 461 15.84 25.43 8.65
C LYS A 461 15.47 26.55 9.62
N LYS A 462 14.25 27.09 9.53
CA LYS A 462 13.74 28.12 10.45
C LYS A 462 13.69 27.63 11.91
N TYR A 463 13.55 26.34 12.14
CA TYR A 463 13.61 25.75 13.47
C TYR A 463 15.05 25.62 13.97
N GLN A 464 15.99 25.19 13.13
CA GLN A 464 17.40 25.08 13.51
C GLN A 464 18.07 26.43 13.82
N GLU A 465 17.55 27.53 13.27
CA GLU A 465 18.03 28.89 13.51
C GLU A 465 17.51 29.50 14.84
N LYS A 466 16.52 28.87 15.49
CA LYS A 466 15.93 29.31 16.77
C LYS A 466 16.54 28.54 17.93
#